data_AF-A0A5C5RNR4-F1
#
_entry.id   AF-A0A5C5RNR4-F1
#
_cell.length_a   1.000
_cell.length_b   1.000
_cell.length_c   1.000
_cell.angle_alpha   90.00
_cell.angle_beta   90.00
_cell.angle_gamma   90.00
#
_symmetry.space_group_name_H-M   'P 1'
#
loop_
_entity.id
_entity.type
_entity.pdbx_description
1 polymer ?
#
loop_
_entity_poly.entity_id
_entity_poly.type
_entity_poly.pdbx_seq_one_letter_code
_entity_poly.pdbx_strand_id
1 'polypeptide(L)'
;MPGSHAQSAADGLVEISPCVGGLVRTWSSDGASRLWSVPEDGWLREAQGTGRIGRLSRKEGRYREAGELSEAGGELLVRPRVPMRAEDGSLTMEARAVPLGPEKRASRSTFEDFREVLTQAVTHCAETDEYLVVERGAHDAGREPFCLFAVLPAGEAPGVFVTVVETAPPPRDSELWAPYVDEWDRSATISAPSNPETVATAPTVMIEAIRAWELDPWDLAFTFGRR
;
A
#
# COMPACT_ATOMS: atom_id res chain seq x y z
N MET A 1 28.16 -33.70 7.11
CA MET A 1 27.36 -33.00 6.08
C MET A 1 26.70 -31.81 6.77
N PRO A 2 27.17 -30.59 6.50
CA PRO A 2 26.89 -29.43 7.33
C PRO A 2 25.63 -28.68 6.87
N GLY A 3 24.94 -28.09 7.84
CA GLY A 3 24.32 -26.77 7.69
C GLY A 3 22.88 -26.73 7.25
N SER A 4 21.97 -27.04 8.18
CA SER A 4 20.62 -26.50 8.18
C SER A 4 20.68 -24.96 8.13
N HIS A 5 20.38 -24.36 6.98
CA HIS A 5 19.99 -22.95 6.90
C HIS A 5 18.48 -22.86 7.10
N ALA A 6 18.03 -23.17 8.32
CA ALA A 6 16.84 -22.49 8.82
C ALA A 6 17.26 -21.03 8.98
N GLN A 7 16.84 -20.18 8.03
CA GLN A 7 16.84 -18.73 8.24
C GLN A 7 16.16 -18.49 9.58
N SER A 8 16.93 -18.01 10.55
CA SER A 8 16.39 -17.35 11.73
C SER A 8 15.28 -16.42 11.27
N ALA A 9 14.13 -16.41 11.94
CA ALA A 9 13.17 -15.34 11.77
C ALA A 9 13.96 -14.03 11.83
N ALA A 10 13.93 -13.26 10.75
CA ALA A 10 14.80 -12.11 10.59
C ALA A 10 14.34 -11.02 11.56
N ASP A 11 15.04 -10.93 12.70
CA ASP A 11 14.90 -9.82 13.64
C ASP A 11 15.01 -8.51 12.86
N GLY A 12 13.99 -7.65 12.97
CA GLY A 12 13.96 -6.34 12.31
C GLY A 12 13.10 -6.24 11.04
N LEU A 13 12.54 -7.33 10.49
CA LEU A 13 11.57 -7.20 9.38
C LEU A 13 10.30 -6.45 9.80
N VAL A 14 9.93 -5.44 9.02
CA VAL A 14 8.75 -4.62 9.24
C VAL A 14 7.96 -4.40 7.96
N GLU A 15 6.64 -4.40 8.09
CA GLU A 15 5.75 -3.82 7.08
C GLU A 15 5.81 -2.31 7.15
N ILE A 16 5.59 -1.63 6.02
CA ILE A 16 5.64 -0.16 5.94
C ILE A 16 4.33 0.43 5.44
N SER A 17 3.94 1.58 6.00
CA SER A 17 2.86 2.41 5.49
C SER A 17 3.26 3.08 4.18
N PRO A 18 2.33 3.70 3.44
CA PRO A 18 2.67 4.74 2.47
C PRO A 18 3.56 5.80 3.12
N CYS A 19 4.59 6.23 2.40
CA CYS A 19 5.52 7.29 2.77
C CYS A 19 4.95 8.61 2.26
N VAL A 20 4.47 9.42 3.19
CA VAL A 20 3.62 10.58 2.89
C VAL A 20 3.92 11.71 3.85
N GLY A 21 4.06 12.93 3.34
CA GLY A 21 4.43 14.08 4.15
C GLY A 21 5.79 13.95 4.86
N GLY A 22 6.71 13.16 4.31
CA GLY A 22 8.00 12.82 4.92
C GLY A 22 7.89 11.87 6.12
N LEU A 23 6.81 11.11 6.25
CA LEU A 23 6.58 10.16 7.35
C LEU A 23 6.28 8.75 6.83
N VAL A 24 6.76 7.74 7.56
CA VAL A 24 6.42 6.33 7.35
C VAL A 24 6.22 5.64 8.69
N ARG A 25 5.17 4.83 8.82
CA ARG A 25 4.96 3.95 9.96
C ARG A 25 5.47 2.56 9.63
N THR A 26 6.12 1.93 10.60
CA THR A 26 6.55 0.53 10.53
C THR A 26 5.73 -0.32 11.48
N TRP A 27 5.42 -1.55 11.09
CA TRP A 27 4.81 -2.56 11.96
C TRP A 27 5.63 -3.85 11.94
N SER A 28 6.08 -4.28 13.11
CA SER A 28 6.80 -5.54 13.30
C SER A 28 5.84 -6.69 13.63
N SER A 29 6.34 -7.91 13.50
CA SER A 29 5.60 -9.14 13.77
C SER A 29 5.25 -9.34 15.26
N ASP A 30 5.97 -8.68 16.17
CA ASP A 30 5.67 -8.69 17.61
C ASP A 30 4.59 -7.66 18.01
N GLY A 31 4.04 -6.93 17.04
CA GLY A 31 3.01 -5.91 17.24
C GLY A 31 3.56 -4.51 17.54
N ALA A 32 4.88 -4.32 17.62
CA ALA A 32 5.42 -2.97 17.79
C ALA A 32 5.12 -2.10 16.56
N SER A 33 4.79 -0.84 16.82
CA SER A 33 4.54 0.17 15.78
C SER A 33 5.32 1.42 16.10
N ARG A 34 5.91 2.02 15.06
CA ARG A 34 6.66 3.26 15.21
C ARG A 34 6.50 4.14 13.97
N LEU A 35 6.27 5.42 14.21
CA LEU A 35 6.24 6.46 13.18
C LEU A 35 7.64 7.09 13.09
N TRP A 36 8.10 7.28 11.86
CA TRP A 36 9.44 7.78 11.57
C TRP A 36 9.36 8.97 10.64
N SER A 37 10.26 9.93 10.82
CA SER A 37 10.54 10.91 9.76
C SER A 37 11.48 10.31 8.73
N VAL A 38 11.23 10.60 7.45
CA VAL A 38 12.07 10.21 6.32
C VAL A 38 12.57 11.50 5.65
N PRO A 39 13.75 12.01 6.01
CA PRO A 39 14.25 13.30 5.50
C PRO A 39 14.45 13.34 3.98
N GLU A 40 14.73 12.18 3.37
CA GLU A 40 14.94 11.98 1.95
C GLU A 40 13.94 10.95 1.42
N ASP A 41 12.66 11.29 1.50
CA ASP A 41 11.54 10.39 1.19
C ASP A 41 11.33 10.15 -0.32
N GLY A 42 11.91 10.98 -1.19
CA GLY A 42 11.67 10.97 -2.63
C GLY A 42 11.77 9.59 -3.28
N TRP A 43 12.85 8.86 -3.02
CA TRP A 43 12.99 7.51 -3.58
C TRP A 43 11.94 6.53 -3.04
N LEU A 44 11.66 6.56 -1.73
CA LEU A 44 10.71 5.63 -1.14
C LEU A 44 9.30 5.89 -1.71
N ARG A 45 8.93 7.17 -1.85
CA ARG A 45 7.67 7.62 -2.43
C ARG A 45 7.54 7.28 -3.92
N GLU A 46 8.63 7.32 -4.68
CA GLU A 46 8.65 6.90 -6.10
C GLU A 46 8.61 5.37 -6.28
N ALA A 47 9.08 4.62 -5.29
CA ALA A 47 9.17 3.16 -5.37
C ALA A 47 7.92 2.46 -4.83
N GLN A 48 7.25 3.03 -3.84
CA GLN A 48 6.06 2.43 -3.22
C GLN A 48 4.90 2.25 -4.19
N GLY A 49 4.17 1.16 -4.04
CA GLY A 49 3.01 0.85 -4.89
C GLY A 49 3.36 0.42 -6.32
N THR A 50 4.60 0.61 -6.79
CA THR A 50 5.01 0.30 -8.18
C THR A 50 5.49 -1.13 -8.38
N GLY A 51 5.38 -1.99 -7.34
CA GLY A 51 5.88 -3.36 -7.37
C GLY A 51 7.40 -3.49 -7.29
N ARG A 52 8.13 -2.38 -7.07
CA ARG A 52 9.60 -2.35 -6.92
C ARG A 52 10.07 -2.81 -5.55
N ILE A 53 9.28 -2.59 -4.50
CA ILE A 53 9.65 -2.92 -3.12
C ILE A 53 9.29 -4.38 -2.80
N GLY A 54 10.20 -5.07 -2.11
CA GLY A 54 9.98 -6.41 -1.59
C GLY A 54 8.76 -6.46 -0.65
N ARG A 55 8.05 -7.59 -0.65
CA ARG A 55 6.80 -7.73 0.12
C ARG A 55 6.84 -8.90 1.08
N LEU A 56 6.18 -8.74 2.24
CA LEU A 56 5.91 -9.81 3.21
C LEU A 56 4.51 -10.35 3.03
N SER A 57 4.37 -11.67 3.15
CA SER A 57 3.07 -12.35 3.16
C SER A 57 2.41 -12.20 4.52
N ARG A 58 1.19 -11.66 4.55
CA ARG A 58 0.32 -11.63 5.75
C ARG A 58 -0.47 -12.92 5.90
N LYS A 59 -0.97 -13.39 4.76
CA LYS A 59 -1.73 -14.62 4.56
C LYS A 59 -1.58 -15.00 3.10
N GLU A 60 -1.92 -16.23 2.76
CA GLU A 60 -1.90 -16.69 1.37
C GLU A 60 -2.62 -15.69 0.44
N GLY A 61 -1.89 -15.22 -0.58
CA GLY A 61 -2.40 -14.27 -1.58
C GLY A 61 -2.48 -12.80 -1.14
N ARG A 62 -1.99 -12.41 0.04
CA ARG A 62 -1.94 -10.99 0.49
C ARG A 62 -0.57 -10.58 0.97
N TYR A 63 -0.06 -9.53 0.36
CA TYR A 63 1.32 -9.09 0.50
C TYR A 63 1.38 -7.58 0.80
N ARG A 64 2.25 -7.17 1.72
CA ARG A 64 2.52 -5.75 2.03
C ARG A 64 3.97 -5.43 1.76
N GLU A 65 4.24 -4.23 1.27
CA GLU A 65 5.62 -3.75 1.12
C GLU A 65 6.32 -3.69 2.48
N ALA A 66 7.62 -3.99 2.48
CA ALA A 66 8.36 -4.24 3.70
C ALA A 66 9.83 -3.84 3.57
N GLY A 67 10.47 -3.68 4.73
CA GLY A 67 11.90 -3.48 4.86
C GLY A 67 12.44 -4.13 6.13
N GLU A 68 13.73 -3.96 6.37
CA GLU A 68 14.42 -4.41 7.56
C GLU A 68 14.92 -3.19 8.32
N LEU A 69 14.51 -3.04 9.59
CA LEU A 69 15.05 -2.02 10.48
C LEU A 69 16.46 -2.44 10.89
N SER A 70 17.44 -1.59 10.61
CA SER A 70 18.82 -1.80 11.06
C SER A 70 18.95 -1.52 12.57
N GLU A 71 19.67 -2.37 13.31
CA GLU A 71 19.75 -2.41 14.79
C GLU A 71 20.19 -1.09 15.46
N ALA A 72 20.83 -0.17 14.73
CA ALA A 72 21.17 1.17 15.22
C ALA A 72 20.01 2.20 15.12
N GLY A 73 18.85 1.79 14.58
CA GLY A 73 17.58 2.54 14.57
C GLY A 73 17.50 3.72 13.61
N GLY A 74 18.54 3.96 12.80
CA GLY A 74 18.65 5.13 11.92
C GLY A 74 18.31 4.88 10.46
N GLU A 75 18.01 3.65 10.05
CA GLU A 75 17.80 3.30 8.64
C GLU A 75 16.78 2.18 8.45
N LEU A 76 16.00 2.27 7.37
CA LEU A 76 15.18 1.22 6.81
C LEU A 76 15.88 0.63 5.58
N LEU A 77 16.24 -0.64 5.62
CA LEU A 77 16.81 -1.36 4.48
C LEU A 77 15.67 -1.92 3.62
N VAL A 78 15.47 -1.34 2.45
CA VAL A 78 14.41 -1.73 1.51
C VAL A 78 15.02 -2.57 0.39
N ARG A 79 14.66 -3.87 0.36
CA ARG A 79 15.12 -4.78 -0.70
C ARG A 79 14.21 -4.69 -1.93
N PRO A 80 14.77 -4.65 -3.15
CA PRO A 80 13.96 -4.65 -4.35
C PRO A 80 13.31 -6.03 -4.59
N ARG A 81 12.12 -6.04 -5.20
CA ARG A 81 11.39 -7.25 -5.61
C ARG A 81 11.95 -7.85 -6.91
N VAL A 82 12.46 -7.00 -7.79
CA VAL A 82 13.03 -7.34 -9.10
C VAL A 82 14.33 -6.56 -9.31
N PRO A 83 15.26 -7.03 -10.16
CA PRO A 83 16.51 -6.32 -10.38
C PRO A 83 16.25 -4.86 -10.82
N MET A 84 16.84 -3.92 -10.10
CA MET A 84 16.73 -2.49 -10.39
C MET A 84 17.97 -2.02 -11.14
N ARG A 85 17.82 -0.99 -11.98
CA ARG A 85 18.95 -0.36 -12.65
C ARG A 85 19.69 0.56 -11.69
N ALA A 86 20.97 0.31 -11.47
CA ALA A 86 21.88 1.17 -10.71
C ALA A 86 22.33 2.38 -11.54
N GLU A 87 23.03 3.34 -10.90
CA GLU A 87 23.51 4.57 -11.55
C GLU A 87 24.48 4.30 -12.71
N ASP A 88 25.29 3.24 -12.60
CA ASP A 88 26.20 2.77 -13.65
C ASP A 88 25.50 1.99 -14.78
N GLY A 89 24.18 1.84 -14.70
CA GLY A 89 23.36 1.11 -15.66
C GLY A 89 23.30 -0.41 -15.44
N SER A 90 24.04 -0.95 -14.47
CA SER A 90 23.99 -2.37 -14.10
C SER A 90 22.66 -2.74 -13.44
N LEU A 91 22.33 -4.03 -13.41
CA LEU A 91 21.17 -4.54 -12.66
C LEU A 91 21.63 -5.02 -11.29
N THR A 92 20.97 -4.54 -10.23
CA THR A 92 21.30 -4.89 -8.84
C THR A 92 20.07 -5.34 -8.06
N MET A 93 20.31 -6.19 -7.06
CA MET A 93 19.35 -6.62 -6.04
C MET A 93 19.71 -6.09 -4.65
N GLU A 94 20.68 -5.18 -4.57
CA GLU A 94 21.14 -4.61 -3.30
C GLU A 94 20.02 -3.86 -2.58
N ALA A 95 19.97 -4.01 -1.26
CA ALA A 95 19.04 -3.26 -0.42
C ALA A 95 19.41 -1.79 -0.46
N ARG A 96 18.40 -0.92 -0.56
CA ARG A 96 18.60 0.52 -0.41
C ARG A 96 18.37 0.93 1.04
N ALA A 97 19.34 1.63 1.62
CA ALA A 97 19.18 2.26 2.92
C ALA A 97 18.37 3.56 2.77
N VAL A 98 17.29 3.67 3.54
CA VAL A 98 16.48 4.87 3.66
C VAL A 98 16.69 5.45 5.06
N PRO A 99 17.26 6.66 5.19
CA PRO A 99 17.48 7.28 6.50
C PRO A 99 16.17 7.51 7.25
N LEU A 100 16.13 7.09 8.51
CA LEU A 100 15.03 7.31 9.44
C LEU A 100 15.46 8.28 10.54
N GLY A 101 14.55 9.17 10.91
CA GLY A 101 14.71 10.09 12.03
C GLY A 101 13.56 9.99 13.03
N PRO A 102 13.70 10.65 14.20
CA PRO A 102 12.59 10.75 15.14
C PRO A 102 11.38 11.39 14.48
N GLU A 103 10.18 11.00 14.91
CA GLU A 103 8.92 11.55 14.43
C GLU A 103 8.95 13.09 14.43
N LYS A 104 8.44 13.67 13.35
CA LYS A 104 8.30 15.12 13.18
C LYS A 104 6.91 15.43 12.66
N ARG A 105 6.57 16.72 12.68
CA ARG A 105 5.36 17.21 12.02
C ARG A 105 5.42 16.88 10.53
N ALA A 106 4.33 16.31 10.02
CA ALA A 106 4.16 16.06 8.60
C ALA A 106 4.31 17.33 7.75
N SER A 107 4.82 17.17 6.53
CA SER A 107 4.87 18.21 5.51
C SER A 107 3.46 18.74 5.17
N ARG A 108 3.41 19.90 4.51
CA ARG A 108 2.16 20.42 3.92
C ARG A 108 1.71 19.64 2.68
N SER A 109 2.59 18.80 2.11
CA SER A 109 2.34 17.97 0.92
C SER A 109 1.66 16.64 1.21
N THR A 110 1.32 16.32 2.46
CA THR A 110 0.81 15.00 2.86
C THR A 110 -0.33 14.48 1.99
N PHE A 111 -1.26 15.36 1.61
CA PHE A 111 -2.41 14.97 0.80
C PHE A 111 -1.99 14.65 -0.64
N GLU A 112 -1.16 15.49 -1.24
CA GLU A 112 -0.60 15.30 -2.58
C GLU A 112 0.26 14.03 -2.64
N ASP A 113 1.10 13.81 -1.62
CA ASP A 113 1.95 12.62 -1.51
C ASP A 113 1.10 11.35 -1.42
N PHE A 114 0.04 11.35 -0.60
CA PHE A 114 -0.85 10.19 -0.49
C PHE A 114 -1.57 9.90 -1.81
N ARG A 115 -2.07 10.94 -2.48
CA ARG A 115 -2.71 10.79 -3.80
C ARG A 115 -1.72 10.23 -4.82
N GLU A 116 -0.47 10.68 -4.82
CA GLU A 116 0.57 10.20 -5.73
C GLU A 116 0.84 8.71 -5.53
N VAL A 117 1.17 8.29 -4.30
CA VAL A 117 1.50 6.89 -3.99
C VAL A 117 0.30 5.96 -4.21
N LEU A 118 -0.92 6.41 -3.90
CA LEU A 118 -2.14 5.64 -4.18
C LEU A 118 -2.37 5.48 -5.69
N THR A 119 -2.11 6.53 -6.48
CA THR A 119 -2.21 6.47 -7.95
C THR A 119 -1.22 5.48 -8.53
N GLN A 120 0.02 5.48 -8.03
CA GLN A 120 1.04 4.49 -8.42
C GLN A 120 0.58 3.07 -8.11
N ALA A 121 0.05 2.82 -6.91
CA ALA A 121 -0.44 1.51 -6.49
C ALA A 121 -1.61 1.00 -7.33
N VAL A 122 -2.60 1.86 -7.61
CA VAL A 122 -3.74 1.55 -8.48
C VAL A 122 -3.29 1.22 -9.90
N THR A 123 -2.38 2.03 -10.46
CA THR A 123 -1.86 1.83 -11.82
C THR A 123 -1.12 0.49 -11.91
N HIS A 124 -0.22 0.21 -10.97
CA HIS A 124 0.48 -1.08 -10.89
C HIS A 124 -0.48 -2.26 -10.81
N CYS A 125 -1.54 -2.17 -9.98
CA CYS A 125 -2.51 -3.24 -9.84
C CYS A 125 -3.28 -3.50 -11.15
N ALA A 126 -3.72 -2.44 -11.83
CA ALA A 126 -4.40 -2.55 -13.12
C ALA A 126 -3.50 -3.17 -14.21
N GLU A 127 -2.20 -2.87 -14.22
CA GLU A 127 -1.24 -3.39 -15.21
C GLU A 127 -0.79 -4.83 -14.94
N THR A 128 -0.86 -5.29 -13.69
CA THR A 128 -0.28 -6.58 -13.27
C THR A 128 -1.29 -7.64 -12.85
N ASP A 129 -2.59 -7.40 -13.09
CA ASP A 129 -3.70 -8.26 -12.66
C ASP A 129 -3.65 -8.55 -11.14
N GLU A 130 -3.22 -7.54 -10.38
CA GLU A 130 -3.22 -7.53 -8.92
C GLU A 130 -4.43 -6.69 -8.44
N TYR A 131 -4.89 -6.95 -7.21
CA TYR A 131 -5.83 -6.06 -6.52
C TYR A 131 -5.11 -5.30 -5.41
N LEU A 132 -5.62 -4.11 -5.08
CA LEU A 132 -5.14 -3.28 -3.98
C LEU A 132 -6.21 -3.22 -2.89
N VAL A 133 -5.83 -3.48 -1.64
CA VAL A 133 -6.64 -3.15 -0.46
C VAL A 133 -5.89 -2.11 0.34
N VAL A 134 -6.50 -0.94 0.52
CA VAL A 134 -6.09 0.04 1.54
C VAL A 134 -6.88 -0.27 2.80
N GLU A 135 -6.18 -0.50 3.90
CA GLU A 135 -6.79 -0.87 5.19
C GLU A 135 -5.97 -0.31 6.35
N ARG A 136 -6.46 -0.45 7.59
CA ARG A 136 -5.67 -0.05 8.76
C ARG A 136 -4.37 -0.86 8.84
N GLY A 137 -3.27 -0.15 9.03
CA GLY A 137 -1.96 -0.75 9.29
C GLY A 137 -1.82 -1.13 10.77
N ALA A 138 -1.87 -2.42 11.05
CA ALA A 138 -1.47 -3.04 12.31
C ALA A 138 -1.15 -4.53 12.11
N HIS A 139 -0.41 -5.14 13.03
CA HIS A 139 -0.14 -6.58 13.00
C HIS A 139 -1.44 -7.41 13.11
N ASP A 140 -2.41 -6.93 13.88
CA ASP A 140 -3.69 -7.58 14.17
C ASP A 140 -4.89 -6.79 13.64
N ALA A 141 -4.67 -5.92 12.64
CA ALA A 141 -5.75 -5.15 12.03
C ALA A 141 -6.90 -6.06 11.60
N GLY A 142 -8.11 -5.69 12.03
CA GLY A 142 -9.34 -6.35 11.62
C GLY A 142 -9.58 -6.25 10.11
N ARG A 143 -10.70 -6.81 9.65
CA ARG A 143 -11.08 -6.75 8.22
C ARG A 143 -11.61 -5.37 7.79
N GLU A 144 -11.98 -4.53 8.74
CA GLU A 144 -12.50 -3.18 8.52
C GLU A 144 -11.69 -2.19 9.40
N PRO A 145 -11.47 -0.96 8.94
CA PRO A 145 -11.88 -0.44 7.64
C PRO A 145 -11.03 -0.96 6.47
N PHE A 146 -11.63 -1.06 5.28
CA PHE A 146 -10.94 -1.39 4.03
C PHE A 146 -11.52 -0.63 2.84
N CYS A 147 -10.68 -0.38 1.83
CA CYS A 147 -11.06 0.12 0.51
C CYS A 147 -10.30 -0.70 -0.54
N LEU A 148 -11.03 -1.55 -1.24
CA LEU A 148 -10.56 -2.40 -2.32
C LEU A 148 -10.59 -1.62 -3.64
N PHE A 149 -9.56 -1.81 -4.45
CA PHE A 149 -9.55 -1.55 -5.88
C PHE A 149 -9.18 -2.83 -6.62
N ALA A 150 -9.93 -3.15 -7.68
CA ALA A 150 -9.61 -4.25 -8.56
C ALA A 150 -10.20 -4.06 -9.97
N VAL A 151 -9.57 -4.67 -10.97
CA VAL A 151 -10.11 -4.78 -12.34
C VAL A 151 -10.57 -6.21 -12.56
N LEU A 152 -11.87 -6.41 -12.84
CA LEU A 152 -12.49 -7.74 -12.91
C LEU A 152 -13.06 -8.02 -14.30
N PRO A 153 -13.06 -9.27 -14.79
CA PRO A 153 -13.84 -9.65 -15.97
C PRO A 153 -15.33 -9.33 -15.75
N ALA A 154 -15.96 -8.76 -16.77
CA ALA A 154 -17.38 -8.42 -16.77
C ALA A 154 -18.18 -9.54 -17.45
N GLY A 155 -18.71 -10.46 -16.64
CA GLY A 155 -19.47 -11.61 -17.14
C GLY A 155 -18.61 -12.64 -17.88
N GLU A 156 -19.21 -13.39 -18.80
CA GLU A 156 -18.56 -14.51 -19.51
C GLU A 156 -17.88 -14.08 -20.83
N ALA A 157 -18.12 -12.85 -21.30
CA ALA A 157 -17.56 -12.36 -22.54
C ALA A 157 -16.05 -12.06 -22.39
N PRO A 158 -15.16 -12.66 -23.21
CA PRO A 158 -13.73 -12.41 -23.12
C PRO A 158 -13.39 -10.94 -23.39
N GLY A 159 -12.45 -10.38 -22.61
CA GLY A 159 -11.88 -9.06 -22.86
C GLY A 159 -12.72 -7.87 -22.38
N VAL A 160 -13.88 -8.11 -21.76
CA VAL A 160 -14.67 -7.06 -21.11
C VAL A 160 -14.29 -7.02 -19.64
N PHE A 161 -13.89 -5.84 -19.15
CA PHE A 161 -13.47 -5.66 -17.76
C PHE A 161 -14.26 -4.53 -17.09
N VAL A 162 -14.44 -4.63 -15.78
CA VAL A 162 -14.99 -3.61 -14.89
C VAL A 162 -13.96 -3.21 -13.86
N THR A 163 -13.81 -1.91 -13.65
CA THR A 163 -13.07 -1.37 -12.50
C THR A 163 -14.04 -1.34 -11.33
N VAL A 164 -13.61 -1.86 -10.18
CA VAL A 164 -14.40 -1.94 -8.96
C VAL A 164 -13.63 -1.25 -7.84
N VAL A 165 -14.32 -0.35 -7.13
CA VAL A 165 -13.91 0.17 -5.84
C VAL A 165 -14.97 -0.22 -4.82
N GLU A 166 -14.58 -1.00 -3.82
CA GLU A 166 -15.47 -1.42 -2.72
C GLU A 166 -14.89 -0.94 -1.40
N THR A 167 -15.73 -0.47 -0.49
CA THR A 167 -15.28 0.03 0.81
C THR A 167 -16.19 -0.42 1.94
N ALA A 168 -15.61 -0.68 3.11
CA ALA A 168 -16.32 -0.86 4.36
C ALA A 168 -15.56 -0.17 5.51
N PRO A 169 -16.27 0.52 6.43
CA PRO A 169 -17.71 0.77 6.41
C PRO A 169 -18.12 1.69 5.23
N PRO A 170 -19.40 1.67 4.79
CA PRO A 170 -19.88 2.58 3.77
C PRO A 170 -19.66 4.05 4.19
N PRO A 171 -19.07 4.92 3.35
CA PRO A 171 -18.79 6.31 3.68
C PRO A 171 -20.07 7.14 3.56
N ARG A 172 -20.95 7.04 4.59
CA ARG A 172 -22.30 7.62 4.58
C ARG A 172 -22.32 9.15 4.45
N ASP A 173 -21.26 9.82 4.86
CA ASP A 173 -21.13 11.28 4.79
C ASP A 173 -20.56 11.78 3.45
N SER A 174 -20.24 10.90 2.50
CA SER A 174 -19.69 11.28 1.20
C SER A 174 -20.79 11.44 0.15
N GLU A 175 -20.90 12.64 -0.42
CA GLU A 175 -21.82 12.93 -1.54
C GLU A 175 -21.53 12.06 -2.78
N LEU A 176 -20.25 11.76 -3.02
CA LEU A 176 -19.82 10.90 -4.13
C LEU A 176 -20.36 9.47 -3.98
N TRP A 177 -20.35 8.95 -2.76
CA TRP A 177 -20.76 7.58 -2.47
C TRP A 177 -22.24 7.44 -2.15
N ALA A 178 -22.94 8.53 -1.80
CA ALA A 178 -24.35 8.50 -1.42
C ALA A 178 -25.27 7.70 -2.36
N PRO A 179 -25.12 7.72 -3.70
CA PRO A 179 -25.94 6.90 -4.60
C PRO A 179 -25.71 5.38 -4.51
N TYR A 180 -24.61 4.96 -3.89
CA TYR A 180 -24.12 3.57 -3.83
C TYR A 180 -24.18 2.98 -2.41
N VAL A 181 -24.67 3.76 -1.44
CA VAL A 181 -24.78 3.35 -0.04
C VAL A 181 -26.21 2.90 0.24
N ASP A 182 -26.36 1.63 0.60
CA ASP A 182 -27.58 1.10 1.20
C ASP A 182 -27.49 1.19 2.75
N GLU A 183 -28.63 1.35 3.42
CA GLU A 183 -28.69 1.38 4.90
C GLU A 183 -28.44 0.00 5.52
N TRP A 184 -28.75 -1.07 4.80
CA TRP A 184 -28.64 -2.46 5.26
C TRP A 184 -27.30 -3.12 4.90
N ASP A 185 -26.60 -2.57 3.90
CA ASP A 185 -25.33 -3.14 3.45
C ASP A 185 -24.16 -2.77 4.36
N ARG A 186 -23.24 -3.73 4.48
CA ARG A 186 -21.99 -3.59 5.25
C ARG A 186 -20.84 -2.99 4.45
N SER A 187 -20.95 -2.95 3.13
CA SER A 187 -20.00 -2.33 2.22
C SER A 187 -20.77 -1.56 1.14
N ALA A 188 -20.08 -0.62 0.50
CA ALA A 188 -20.59 0.07 -0.69
C ALA A 188 -19.62 -0.18 -1.85
N THR A 189 -20.17 -0.30 -3.06
CA THR A 189 -19.40 -0.60 -4.26
C THR A 189 -19.72 0.39 -5.37
N ILE A 190 -18.68 1.01 -5.92
CA ILE A 190 -18.72 1.75 -7.19
C ILE A 190 -18.03 0.89 -8.25
N SER A 191 -18.70 0.70 -9.39
CA SER A 191 -18.11 0.00 -10.52
C SER A 191 -18.44 0.68 -11.83
N ALA A 192 -17.53 0.56 -12.80
CA ALA A 192 -17.67 1.11 -14.14
C ALA A 192 -16.91 0.26 -15.16
N PRO A 193 -17.24 0.32 -16.46
CA PRO A 193 -16.44 -0.31 -17.50
C PRO A 193 -14.97 0.13 -17.40
N SER A 194 -14.05 -0.83 -17.42
CA SER A 194 -12.63 -0.55 -17.24
C SER A 194 -12.04 0.09 -18.48
N ASN A 195 -11.44 1.27 -18.29
CA ASN A 195 -10.65 1.99 -19.30
C ASN A 195 -9.62 2.87 -18.57
N PRO A 196 -8.62 3.45 -19.27
CA PRO A 196 -7.58 4.25 -18.63
C PRO A 196 -8.12 5.43 -17.79
N GLU A 197 -9.19 6.08 -18.22
CA GLU A 197 -9.80 7.21 -17.50
C GLU A 197 -10.46 6.75 -16.18
N THR A 198 -11.11 5.59 -16.21
CA THR A 198 -11.78 4.98 -15.05
C THR A 198 -10.76 4.54 -14.02
N VAL A 199 -9.67 3.90 -14.46
CA VAL A 199 -8.54 3.52 -13.58
C VAL A 199 -7.89 4.77 -12.97
N ALA A 200 -7.66 5.82 -13.77
CA ALA A 200 -7.09 7.07 -13.28
C ALA A 200 -8.00 7.83 -12.30
N THR A 201 -9.32 7.56 -12.31
CA THR A 201 -10.29 8.16 -11.39
C THR A 201 -10.39 7.41 -10.06
N ALA A 202 -10.04 6.12 -10.03
CA ALA A 202 -10.18 5.27 -8.84
C ALA A 202 -9.48 5.81 -7.58
N PRO A 203 -8.25 6.37 -7.62
CA PRO A 203 -7.62 6.95 -6.43
C PRO A 203 -8.45 8.07 -5.79
N THR A 204 -9.13 8.90 -6.58
CA THR A 204 -10.03 9.95 -6.08
C THR A 204 -11.22 9.34 -5.34
N VAL A 205 -11.84 8.31 -5.90
CA VAL A 205 -12.98 7.59 -5.29
C VAL A 205 -12.57 6.92 -3.98
N MET A 206 -11.40 6.29 -3.96
CA MET A 206 -10.83 5.66 -2.76
C MET A 206 -10.52 6.68 -1.67
N ILE A 207 -9.89 7.82 -2.01
CA ILE A 207 -9.57 8.90 -1.04
C ILE A 207 -10.84 9.42 -0.36
N GLU A 208 -11.92 9.64 -1.11
CA GLU A 208 -13.20 10.09 -0.55
C GLU A 208 -13.79 9.07 0.44
N ALA A 209 -13.63 7.76 0.19
CA ALA A 209 -14.05 6.74 1.14
C ALA A 209 -13.16 6.70 2.40
N ILE A 210 -11.84 6.75 2.20
CA ILE A 210 -10.84 6.64 3.28
C ILE A 210 -10.94 7.83 4.26
N ARG A 211 -11.30 9.02 3.77
CA ARG A 211 -11.50 10.22 4.59
C ARG A 211 -12.51 10.02 5.72
N ALA A 212 -13.50 9.14 5.55
CA ALA A 212 -14.50 8.84 6.57
C ALA A 212 -13.96 8.04 7.77
N TRP A 213 -12.74 7.49 7.69
CA TRP A 213 -12.18 6.64 8.74
C TRP A 213 -11.44 7.40 9.84
N GLU A 214 -11.25 8.71 9.67
CA GLU A 214 -10.49 9.57 10.60
C GLU A 214 -9.08 9.01 10.90
N LEU A 215 -8.45 8.41 9.88
CA LEU A 215 -7.09 7.89 9.95
C LEU A 215 -6.13 8.79 9.19
N ASP A 216 -4.92 8.95 9.74
CA ASP A 216 -3.84 9.56 9.00
C ASP A 216 -3.33 8.60 7.89
N PRO A 217 -2.80 9.12 6.77
CA PRO A 217 -2.27 8.28 5.70
C PRO A 217 -1.18 7.28 6.11
N TRP A 218 -0.34 7.61 7.10
CA TRP A 218 0.68 6.70 7.65
C TRP A 218 0.11 5.63 8.60
N ASP A 219 -1.17 5.70 8.97
CA ASP A 219 -1.86 4.63 9.70
C ASP A 219 -2.52 3.61 8.76
N LEU A 220 -2.39 3.80 7.44
CA LEU A 220 -2.91 2.92 6.41
C LEU A 220 -1.82 1.99 5.88
N ALA A 221 -2.21 0.78 5.48
CA ALA A 221 -1.35 -0.17 4.79
C ALA A 221 -1.88 -0.43 3.38
N PHE A 222 -0.97 -0.55 2.42
CA PHE A 222 -1.27 -1.03 1.06
C PHE A 222 -1.01 -2.53 0.99
N THR A 223 -2.09 -3.29 0.83
CA THR A 223 -2.07 -4.75 0.73
C THR A 223 -2.39 -5.16 -0.70
N PHE A 224 -1.42 -5.79 -1.35
CA PHE A 224 -1.53 -6.29 -2.72
C PHE A 224 -1.87 -7.76 -2.72
N GLY A 225 -2.72 -8.20 -3.65
CA GLY A 225 -2.98 -9.61 -3.84
C GLY A 225 -3.19 -9.99 -5.28
N ARG A 226 -3.14 -11.30 -5.54
CA ARG A 226 -3.43 -11.90 -6.85
C ARG A 226 -4.70 -12.72 -6.75
N ARG A 227 -5.36 -12.86 -7.89
CA ARG A 227 -6.53 -13.72 -8.06
C ARG A 227 -6.12 -15.16 -8.30
#